data_AF-A0A139A6G1-F1
#
_entry.id   AF-A0A139A6G1-F1
#
_cell.length_a   1.000
_cell.length_b   1.000
_cell.length_c   1.000
_cell.angle_alpha   90.00
_cell.angle_beta   90.00
_cell.angle_gamma   90.00
#
_symmetry.space_group_name_H-M   'P 1'
#
loop_
_entity.id
_entity.type
_entity.pdbx_description
1 polymer ?
#
loop_
_entity_poly.entity_id
_entity_poly.type
_entity_poly.pdbx_seq_one_letter_code
_entity_poly.pdbx_strand_id
1 'polypeptide(L)'
;MKDATNPRGLWRRTTLDEYRKEAPNWDIVLDLDQLGRNEGENWVWAGAHFLDPANERALVYLSRGGADANVLRKFDVIRKRFITPKEDGFTLPEAKSRLYWRPGGDSLFVGTVFPGEESSSLTDSGYPRVIKLWRRGTPLSSAETVYAGEQGDVSVAVFSDLKPGFERDFVQRGVTFWTNETDYRDQNGALVKLAKPDDAEVNAHRQYILFELRSDWTIGGATHQAGSLLVTKFDAFIVTSGAPSPMSILALLANISSTIATLPLITAP
;
A
#
# COMPACT_ATOMS: atom_id res chain seq x y z
N MET A 1 -14.93 9.04 13.35
CA MET A 1 -15.92 10.12 13.15
C MET A 1 -15.77 11.15 14.25
N LYS A 2 -15.92 12.43 13.92
CA LYS A 2 -15.89 13.53 14.89
C LYS A 2 -17.32 13.92 15.25
N ASP A 3 -17.53 14.31 16.50
CA ASP A 3 -18.79 14.89 16.97
C ASP A 3 -18.49 15.97 18.02
N ALA A 4 -19.54 16.62 18.54
CA ALA A 4 -19.37 17.75 19.46
C ALA A 4 -18.64 17.37 20.77
N THR A 5 -18.75 16.11 21.21
CA THR A 5 -18.08 15.62 22.43
C THR A 5 -16.72 14.99 22.14
N ASN A 6 -16.47 14.57 20.89
CA ASN A 6 -15.22 13.98 20.40
C ASN A 6 -14.72 14.74 19.16
N PRO A 7 -14.17 15.95 19.34
CA PRO A 7 -13.70 16.78 18.23
C PRO A 7 -12.48 16.21 17.50
N ARG A 8 -11.66 15.37 18.15
CA ARG A 8 -10.59 14.61 17.46
C ARG A 8 -11.15 13.34 16.81
N GLY A 9 -12.13 12.74 17.45
CA GLY A 9 -13.00 11.73 16.90
C GLY A 9 -12.73 10.33 17.42
N LEU A 10 -13.67 9.44 17.12
CA LEU A 10 -13.64 8.05 17.55
C LEU A 10 -13.47 7.13 16.35
N TRP A 11 -12.57 6.16 16.48
CA TRP A 11 -12.53 4.97 15.61
C TRP A 11 -13.41 3.90 16.25
N ARG A 12 -14.44 3.47 15.52
CA ARG A 12 -15.47 2.54 16.00
C ARG A 12 -15.67 1.41 14.99
N ARG A 13 -16.17 0.28 15.46
CA ARG A 13 -16.61 -0.85 14.61
C ARG A 13 -17.99 -1.31 15.03
N THR A 14 -18.66 -2.05 14.16
CA THR A 14 -19.91 -2.72 14.46
C THR A 14 -20.06 -3.94 13.55
N THR A 15 -21.04 -4.80 13.82
CA THR A 15 -21.37 -5.90 12.92
C THR A 15 -22.22 -5.39 11.76
N LEU A 16 -22.27 -6.14 10.65
CA LEU A 16 -23.11 -5.75 9.51
C LEU A 16 -24.61 -5.71 9.88
N ASP A 17 -25.05 -6.59 10.78
CA ASP A 17 -26.45 -6.63 11.23
C ASP A 17 -26.81 -5.42 12.10
N GLU A 18 -25.91 -4.98 12.97
CA GLU A 18 -26.08 -3.74 13.72
C GLU A 18 -26.03 -2.52 12.80
N TYR A 19 -25.11 -2.50 11.83
CA TYR A 19 -24.95 -1.38 10.90
C TYR A 19 -26.20 -1.05 10.09
N ARG A 20 -27.07 -2.04 9.84
CA ARG A 20 -28.33 -1.88 9.11
C ARG A 20 -29.47 -1.26 9.92
N LYS A 21 -29.30 -1.10 11.24
CA LYS A 21 -30.31 -0.48 12.12
C LYS A 21 -30.24 1.04 12.02
N GLU A 22 -31.33 1.73 12.34
CA GLU A 22 -31.35 3.20 12.41
C GLU A 22 -30.36 3.75 13.44
N ALA A 23 -30.17 3.02 14.55
CA ALA A 23 -29.20 3.32 15.59
C ALA A 23 -28.31 2.09 15.85
N PRO A 24 -27.22 1.90 15.08
CA PRO A 24 -26.31 0.78 15.27
C PRO A 24 -25.61 0.82 16.62
N ASN A 25 -25.42 -0.33 17.25
CA ASN A 25 -24.54 -0.43 18.41
C ASN A 25 -23.07 -0.36 17.98
N TRP A 26 -22.36 0.70 18.37
CA TRP A 26 -20.97 0.93 18.02
C TRP A 26 -20.01 0.54 19.13
N ASP A 27 -19.03 -0.31 18.80
CA ASP A 27 -17.91 -0.64 19.65
C ASP A 27 -16.76 0.35 19.41
N ILE A 28 -16.38 1.14 20.43
CA ILE A 28 -15.24 2.06 20.33
C ILE A 28 -13.96 1.25 20.34
N VAL A 29 -13.16 1.41 19.28
CA VAL A 29 -11.85 0.75 19.09
C VAL A 29 -10.73 1.67 19.57
N LEU A 30 -10.79 2.95 19.23
CA LEU A 30 -9.85 3.97 19.70
C LEU A 30 -10.57 5.32 19.87
N ASP A 31 -10.32 5.96 21.00
CA ASP A 31 -10.72 7.33 21.29
C ASP A 31 -9.52 8.27 21.14
N LEU A 32 -9.52 9.11 20.10
CA LEU A 32 -8.40 10.02 19.83
C LEU A 32 -8.37 11.21 20.78
N ASP A 33 -9.53 11.62 21.30
CA ASP A 33 -9.62 12.71 22.27
C ASP A 33 -9.00 12.27 23.61
N GLN A 34 -9.32 11.05 24.05
CA GLN A 34 -8.70 10.46 25.24
C GLN A 34 -7.20 10.19 25.02
N LEU A 35 -6.82 9.68 23.86
CA LEU A 35 -5.41 9.47 23.51
C LEU A 35 -4.62 10.78 23.57
N GLY A 36 -5.14 11.85 22.95
CA GLY A 36 -4.51 13.16 22.94
C GLY A 36 -4.35 13.74 24.34
N ARG A 37 -5.37 13.60 25.21
CA ARG A 37 -5.28 14.01 26.63
C ARG A 37 -4.20 13.24 27.38
N ASN A 38 -4.14 11.92 27.20
CA ASN A 38 -3.19 11.06 27.90
C ASN A 38 -1.74 11.35 27.50
N GLU A 39 -1.49 11.67 26.23
CA GLU A 39 -0.15 11.88 25.69
C GLU A 39 0.25 13.36 25.62
N GLY A 40 -0.67 14.30 25.89
CA GLY A 40 -0.43 15.73 25.75
C GLY A 40 -0.24 16.17 24.29
N GLU A 41 -0.84 15.42 23.36
CA GLU A 41 -0.60 15.55 21.92
C GLU A 41 -1.88 15.89 21.16
N ASN A 42 -1.73 16.67 20.09
CA ASN A 42 -2.83 17.08 19.24
C ASN A 42 -3.03 16.08 18.08
N TRP A 43 -3.38 14.84 18.43
CA TRP A 43 -3.52 13.77 17.44
C TRP A 43 -4.69 13.99 16.47
N VAL A 44 -4.41 13.79 15.18
CA VAL A 44 -5.38 13.74 14.09
C VAL A 44 -5.30 12.37 13.43
N TRP A 45 -6.47 11.75 13.21
CA TRP A 45 -6.54 10.47 12.51
C TRP A 45 -6.04 10.60 11.07
N ALA A 46 -5.06 9.77 10.69
CA ALA A 46 -4.54 9.70 9.33
C ALA A 46 -4.77 8.34 8.65
N GLY A 47 -5.37 7.37 9.35
CA GLY A 47 -5.77 6.09 8.79
C GLY A 47 -5.35 4.89 9.61
N ALA A 48 -5.75 3.72 9.12
CA ALA A 48 -5.31 2.42 9.63
C ALA A 48 -5.10 1.46 8.46
N HIS A 49 -3.94 0.80 8.45
CA HIS A 49 -3.60 -0.23 7.48
C HIS A 49 -3.62 -1.59 8.16
N PHE A 50 -4.65 -2.38 7.90
CA PHE A 50 -4.86 -3.66 8.55
C PHE A 50 -3.92 -4.75 8.01
N LEU A 51 -3.59 -5.69 8.88
CA LEU A 51 -2.97 -6.95 8.49
C LEU A 51 -4.08 -7.94 8.10
N ASP A 52 -4.18 -8.19 6.81
CA ASP A 52 -5.08 -9.19 6.24
C ASP A 52 -4.63 -10.63 6.55
N PRO A 53 -5.56 -11.60 6.51
CA PRO A 53 -7.01 -11.46 6.33
C PRO A 53 -7.78 -11.33 7.66
N ALA A 54 -7.11 -11.57 8.80
CA ALA A 54 -7.78 -11.63 10.10
C ALA A 54 -8.22 -10.25 10.61
N ASN A 55 -7.58 -9.17 10.15
CA ASN A 55 -7.92 -7.79 10.51
C ASN A 55 -7.88 -7.50 12.02
N GLU A 56 -7.13 -8.31 12.78
CA GLU A 56 -6.98 -8.15 14.23
C GLU A 56 -5.84 -7.20 14.63
N ARG A 57 -4.96 -6.86 13.67
CA ARG A 57 -3.83 -5.95 13.84
C ARG A 57 -3.87 -4.91 12.75
N ALA A 58 -3.47 -3.69 13.08
CA ALA A 58 -3.33 -2.61 12.13
C ALA A 58 -2.09 -1.78 12.42
N LEU A 59 -1.57 -1.09 11.41
CA LEU A 59 -0.71 0.07 11.60
C LEU A 59 -1.63 1.29 11.63
N VAL A 60 -1.68 1.99 12.76
CA VAL A 60 -2.46 3.22 12.92
C VAL A 60 -1.55 4.40 12.63
N TYR A 61 -2.05 5.33 11.80
CA TYR A 61 -1.37 6.54 11.38
C TYR A 61 -2.02 7.71 12.12
N LEU A 62 -1.20 8.47 12.85
CA LEU A 62 -1.61 9.65 13.59
C LEU A 62 -0.74 10.82 13.18
N SER A 63 -1.37 11.94 12.83
CA SER A 63 -0.68 13.18 12.53
C SER A 63 -0.71 14.12 13.72
N ARG A 64 0.37 14.86 13.97
CA ARG A 64 0.36 15.96 14.95
C ARG A 64 -0.20 17.21 14.28
N GLY A 65 -1.36 17.65 14.76
CA GLY A 65 -1.98 18.88 14.25
C GLY A 65 -2.46 18.83 12.80
N GLY A 66 -2.43 17.67 12.13
CA GLY A 66 -2.92 17.50 10.76
C GLY A 66 -1.87 17.77 9.68
N ALA A 67 -0.58 17.74 10.01
CA ALA A 67 0.50 17.70 9.04
C ALA A 67 0.46 16.43 8.15
N ASP A 68 1.10 16.50 6.98
CA ASP A 68 1.23 15.37 6.05
C ASP A 68 2.10 14.22 6.62
N ALA A 69 3.01 14.54 7.54
CA ALA A 69 3.82 13.55 8.25
C ALA A 69 3.00 12.84 9.34
N ASN A 70 3.28 11.56 9.54
CA ASN A 70 2.54 10.71 10.48
C ASN A 70 3.48 10.00 11.44
N VAL A 71 3.05 9.88 12.70
CA VAL A 71 3.52 8.86 13.63
C VAL A 71 2.75 7.58 13.34
N LEU A 72 3.48 6.48 13.21
CA LEU A 72 2.88 5.17 12.97
C LEU A 72 3.09 4.27 14.16
N ARG A 73 2.03 3.57 14.56
CA ARG A 73 2.05 2.63 15.67
C ARG A 73 1.25 1.37 15.36
N LYS A 74 1.82 0.20 15.65
CA LYS A 74 1.08 -1.07 15.61
C LYS A 74 0.00 -1.07 16.69
N PHE A 75 -1.19 -1.50 16.31
CA PHE A 75 -2.38 -1.54 17.16
C PHE A 75 -3.00 -2.93 17.17
N ASP A 76 -3.40 -3.39 18.35
CA ASP A 76 -4.22 -4.58 18.53
C ASP A 76 -5.70 -4.17 18.52
N VAL A 77 -6.41 -4.51 17.46
CA VAL A 77 -7.81 -4.11 17.23
C VAL A 77 -8.76 -4.87 18.15
N ILE A 78 -8.39 -6.08 18.57
CA ILE A 78 -9.20 -6.92 19.46
C ILE A 78 -9.05 -6.43 20.90
N ARG A 79 -7.81 -6.22 21.35
CA ARG A 79 -7.50 -5.73 22.70
C ARG A 79 -7.60 -4.21 22.85
N LYS A 80 -7.79 -3.49 21.73
CA LYS A 80 -7.96 -2.03 21.65
C LYS A 80 -6.81 -1.25 22.29
N ARG A 81 -5.58 -1.65 21.99
CA ARG A 81 -4.38 -1.00 22.53
C ARG A 81 -3.26 -0.94 21.51
N PHE A 82 -2.43 0.09 21.63
CA PHE A 82 -1.14 0.11 20.95
C PHE A 82 -0.25 -1.00 21.50
N ILE A 83 0.48 -1.65 20.60
CA ILE A 83 1.49 -2.64 20.96
C ILE A 83 2.81 -1.90 21.08
N THR A 84 3.45 -1.99 22.25
CA THR A 84 4.70 -1.26 22.49
C THR A 84 5.88 -1.92 21.77
N PRO A 85 6.99 -1.20 21.51
CA PRO A 85 8.21 -1.83 20.96
C PRO A 85 8.75 -3.00 21.81
N LYS A 86 8.53 -2.97 23.13
CA LYS A 86 8.90 -4.08 24.04
C LYS A 86 8.01 -5.33 23.88
N GLU A 87 6.82 -5.17 23.31
CA GLU A 87 5.86 -6.23 22.99
C GLU A 87 5.83 -6.49 21.47
N ASP A 88 6.94 -6.23 20.77
CA ASP A 88 7.07 -6.43 19.33
C ASP A 88 6.17 -5.54 18.45
N GLY A 89 5.91 -4.33 18.94
CA GLY A 89 5.22 -3.26 18.23
C GLY A 89 6.11 -2.56 17.21
N PHE A 90 5.63 -2.45 15.97
CA PHE A 90 6.22 -1.52 15.01
C PHE A 90 5.82 -0.08 15.38
N THR A 91 6.80 0.80 15.48
CA THR A 91 6.58 2.24 15.64
C THR A 91 7.52 3.02 14.75
N LEU A 92 7.02 4.06 14.09
CA LEU A 92 7.86 5.06 13.43
C LEU A 92 7.60 6.44 14.04
N PRO A 93 8.66 7.25 14.21
CA PRO A 93 8.50 8.66 14.52
C PRO A 93 7.80 9.39 13.37
N GLU A 94 7.49 10.67 13.60
CA GLU A 94 6.80 11.51 12.62
C GLU A 94 7.64 11.70 11.36
N ALA A 95 7.15 11.18 10.24
CA ALA A 95 7.76 11.34 8.93
C ALA A 95 6.73 11.10 7.82
N LYS A 96 7.06 11.48 6.59
CA LYS A 96 6.37 10.97 5.41
C LYS A 96 6.86 9.55 5.16
N SER A 97 6.09 8.57 5.63
CA SER A 97 6.47 7.16 5.54
C SER A 97 5.49 6.36 4.70
N ARG A 98 6.00 5.31 4.07
CA ARG A 98 5.21 4.29 3.35
C ARG A 98 5.48 2.93 3.97
N LEU A 99 4.44 2.21 4.39
CA LEU A 99 4.59 0.91 5.03
C LEU A 99 3.59 -0.09 4.51
N TYR A 100 4.05 -1.31 4.31
CA TYR A 100 3.23 -2.39 3.79
C TYR A 100 3.56 -3.67 4.52
N TRP A 101 2.50 -4.34 4.95
CA TRP A 101 2.60 -5.64 5.60
C TRP A 101 3.19 -6.67 4.65
N ARG A 102 4.00 -7.57 5.19
CA ARG A 102 4.34 -8.83 4.56
C ARG A 102 3.37 -9.92 5.02
N PRO A 103 3.19 -10.99 4.24
CA PRO A 103 2.42 -12.16 4.70
C PRO A 103 2.85 -12.62 6.10
N GLY A 104 1.87 -12.91 6.96
CA GLY A 104 2.08 -13.28 8.36
C GLY A 104 2.37 -12.12 9.33
N GLY A 105 2.77 -10.95 8.81
CA GLY A 105 2.92 -9.73 9.60
C GLY A 105 4.18 -9.61 10.45
N ASP A 106 5.14 -10.54 10.31
CA ASP A 106 6.42 -10.50 11.04
C ASP A 106 7.46 -9.56 10.44
N SER A 107 7.17 -9.02 9.27
CA SER A 107 7.97 -7.97 8.66
C SER A 107 7.09 -6.97 7.92
N LEU A 108 7.68 -5.81 7.67
CA LEU A 108 7.11 -4.72 6.89
C LEU A 108 8.09 -4.33 5.81
N PHE A 109 7.59 -3.97 4.63
CA PHE A 109 8.31 -3.00 3.83
C PHE A 109 8.11 -1.62 4.44
N VAL A 110 9.19 -0.85 4.54
CA VAL A 110 9.20 0.49 5.12
C VAL A 110 10.00 1.42 4.24
N GLY A 111 9.43 2.57 3.92
CA GLY A 111 10.12 3.74 3.41
C GLY A 111 9.91 4.89 4.39
N THR A 112 10.98 5.47 4.90
CA THR A 112 10.95 6.57 5.87
C THR A 112 12.32 7.23 5.94
N VAL A 113 12.48 8.25 6.77
CA VAL A 113 13.80 8.74 7.17
C VAL A 113 14.47 7.70 8.06
N PHE A 114 15.52 7.05 7.55
CA PHE A 114 16.27 6.05 8.30
C PHE A 114 17.35 6.71 9.16
N PRO A 115 17.51 6.29 10.43
CA PRO A 115 18.56 6.85 11.30
C PRO A 115 19.96 6.69 10.68
N GLY A 116 20.68 7.80 10.52
CA GLY A 116 22.02 7.83 9.93
C GLY A 116 22.06 7.84 8.40
N GLU A 117 20.90 7.87 7.73
CA GLU A 117 20.76 7.92 6.27
C GLU A 117 19.80 9.04 5.85
N GLU A 118 19.71 10.11 6.63
CA GLU A 118 18.70 11.16 6.48
C GLU A 118 18.75 11.83 5.10
N SER A 119 19.96 12.07 4.56
CA SER A 119 20.17 12.74 3.27
C SER A 119 19.88 11.86 2.05
N SER A 120 19.81 10.53 2.22
CA SER A 120 19.61 9.58 1.11
C SER A 120 18.28 8.84 1.18
N SER A 121 17.53 8.99 2.28
CA SER A 121 16.27 8.30 2.54
C SER A 121 15.10 8.82 1.71
N LEU A 122 15.10 10.10 1.36
CA LEU A 122 13.99 10.80 0.70
C LEU A 122 14.40 11.35 -0.67
N THR A 123 13.42 11.47 -1.56
CA THR A 123 13.55 12.18 -2.83
C THR A 123 13.53 13.70 -2.61
N ASP A 124 13.81 14.48 -3.66
CA ASP A 124 13.68 15.94 -3.63
C ASP A 124 12.23 16.41 -3.35
N SER A 125 11.25 15.53 -3.58
CA SER A 125 9.83 15.74 -3.24
C SER A 125 9.50 15.44 -1.77
N GLY A 126 10.48 14.98 -0.99
CA GLY A 126 10.34 14.64 0.42
C GLY A 126 9.62 13.32 0.71
N TYR A 127 9.41 12.47 -0.31
CA TYR A 127 8.83 11.14 -0.16
C TYR A 127 9.92 10.06 -0.07
N PRO A 128 9.61 8.85 0.44
CA PRO A 128 10.59 7.77 0.49
C PRO A 128 11.23 7.50 -0.87
N ARG A 129 12.56 7.52 -0.90
CA ARG A 129 13.40 7.10 -2.03
C ARG A 129 13.86 5.65 -1.85
N VAL A 130 14.05 5.24 -0.61
CA VAL A 130 14.55 3.91 -0.24
C VAL A 130 13.46 3.13 0.46
N ILE A 131 13.26 1.89 0.03
CA ILE A 131 12.41 0.92 0.72
C ILE A 131 13.29 -0.18 1.31
N LYS A 132 13.06 -0.47 2.58
CA LYS A 132 13.74 -1.51 3.34
C LYS A 132 12.75 -2.55 3.86
N LEU A 133 13.23 -3.77 4.07
CA LEU A 133 12.53 -4.83 4.79
C LEU A 133 12.87 -4.73 6.27
N TRP A 134 11.89 -4.38 7.10
CA TRP A 134 12.02 -4.28 8.54
C TRP A 134 11.36 -5.48 9.23
N ARG A 135 12.15 -6.24 9.98
CA ARG A 135 11.67 -7.42 10.71
C ARG A 135 11.27 -7.05 12.14
N ARG A 136 10.28 -7.77 12.66
CA ARG A 136 9.86 -7.67 14.05
C ARG A 136 11.05 -7.90 14.99
N GLY A 137 11.09 -7.15 16.10
CA GLY A 137 12.10 -7.32 17.14
C GLY A 137 13.48 -6.74 16.80
N THR A 138 13.67 -6.16 15.61
CA THR A 138 14.93 -5.53 15.22
C THR A 138 14.82 -4.00 15.20
N PRO A 139 15.91 -3.25 15.46
CA PRO A 139 15.89 -1.80 15.30
C PRO A 139 15.73 -1.42 13.82
N LEU A 140 15.05 -0.30 13.54
CA LEU A 140 14.83 0.19 12.18
C LEU A 140 16.14 0.37 11.38
N SER A 141 17.23 0.76 12.06
CA SER A 141 18.56 0.91 11.45
C SER A 141 19.15 -0.39 10.92
N SER A 142 18.64 -1.55 11.34
CA SER A 142 19.04 -2.87 10.82
C SER A 142 18.20 -3.36 9.63
N ALA A 143 17.22 -2.58 9.18
CA ALA A 143 16.38 -2.96 8.05
C ALA A 143 17.22 -3.10 6.76
N GLU A 144 16.89 -4.10 5.95
CA GLU A 144 17.64 -4.43 4.74
C GLU A 144 17.08 -3.68 3.54
N THR A 145 17.92 -3.01 2.75
CA THR A 145 17.48 -2.33 1.53
C THR A 145 16.92 -3.33 0.52
N VAL A 146 15.70 -3.08 0.08
CA VAL A 146 14.99 -3.84 -0.97
C VAL A 146 15.11 -3.13 -2.31
N TYR A 147 14.95 -1.81 -2.29
CA TYR A 147 15.03 -0.98 -3.49
C TYR A 147 15.42 0.45 -3.12
N ALA A 148 16.13 1.12 -4.02
CA ALA A 148 16.42 2.54 -3.94
C ALA A 148 16.18 3.18 -5.31
N GLY A 149 15.33 4.20 -5.36
CA GLY A 149 15.12 5.03 -6.54
C GLY A 149 16.22 6.07 -6.72
N GLU A 150 15.98 7.00 -7.64
CA GLU A 150 16.81 8.17 -7.89
C GLU A 150 16.36 9.35 -7.04
N GLN A 151 17.27 10.32 -6.86
CA GLN A 151 17.01 11.50 -6.03
C GLN A 151 15.88 12.38 -6.59
N GLY A 152 15.83 12.51 -7.92
CA GLY A 152 14.83 13.34 -8.63
C GLY A 152 13.49 12.64 -8.89
N ASP A 153 13.32 11.40 -8.46
CA ASP A 153 12.03 10.72 -8.53
C ASP A 153 10.98 11.43 -7.67
N VAL A 154 9.70 11.18 -7.94
CA VAL A 154 8.63 11.61 -7.02
C VAL A 154 8.67 10.77 -5.75
N SER A 155 8.64 9.44 -5.88
CA SER A 155 8.67 8.52 -4.74
C SER A 155 8.97 7.07 -5.13
N VAL A 156 9.35 6.26 -4.17
CA VAL A 156 9.31 4.80 -4.25
C VAL A 156 8.26 4.27 -3.27
N ALA A 157 7.50 3.29 -3.72
CA ALA A 157 6.58 2.52 -2.91
C ALA A 157 6.82 1.02 -3.12
N VAL A 158 6.38 0.23 -2.16
CA VAL A 158 6.20 -1.22 -2.35
C VAL A 158 4.76 -1.52 -2.00
N PHE A 159 4.09 -2.45 -2.65
CA PHE A 159 2.78 -2.90 -2.20
C PHE A 159 2.69 -4.41 -2.26
N SER A 160 2.04 -4.99 -1.25
CA SER A 160 1.88 -6.44 -1.13
C SER A 160 0.39 -6.79 -1.33
N ASP A 161 0.10 -7.71 -2.23
CA ASP A 161 -1.16 -8.44 -2.22
C ASP A 161 -1.05 -9.50 -1.12
N LEU A 162 -1.88 -9.39 -0.08
CA LEU A 162 -1.90 -10.34 1.03
C LEU A 162 -3.00 -11.38 0.89
N LYS A 163 -3.66 -11.44 -0.27
CA LYS A 163 -4.74 -12.40 -0.49
C LYS A 163 -4.18 -13.83 -0.37
N PRO A 164 -4.75 -14.68 0.51
CA PRO A 164 -4.29 -16.05 0.66
C PRO A 164 -4.27 -16.81 -0.67
N GLY A 165 -3.11 -17.39 -1.01
CA GLY A 165 -2.87 -18.13 -2.25
C GLY A 165 -2.52 -17.28 -3.47
N PHE A 166 -2.44 -15.95 -3.31
CA PHE A 166 -2.06 -15.01 -4.36
C PHE A 166 -1.11 -13.93 -3.83
N GLU A 167 -0.32 -14.29 -2.81
CA GLU A 167 0.62 -13.38 -2.18
C GLU A 167 1.72 -12.96 -3.15
N ARG A 168 1.95 -11.66 -3.27
CA ARG A 168 2.94 -11.08 -4.19
C ARG A 168 3.27 -9.66 -3.78
N ASP A 169 4.48 -9.23 -4.10
CA ASP A 169 4.93 -7.88 -3.81
C ASP A 169 5.35 -7.19 -5.10
N PHE A 170 5.12 -5.89 -5.13
CA PHE A 170 5.49 -5.03 -6.23
C PHE A 170 6.30 -3.87 -5.69
N VAL A 171 7.36 -3.51 -6.38
CA VAL A 171 8.08 -2.25 -6.17
C VAL A 171 7.61 -1.28 -7.24
N GLN A 172 7.22 -0.07 -6.87
CA GLN A 172 6.84 0.98 -7.80
C GLN A 172 7.73 2.21 -7.58
N ARG A 173 8.44 2.60 -8.62
CA ARG A 173 9.22 3.82 -8.70
C ARG A 173 8.42 4.86 -9.48
N GLY A 174 7.91 5.88 -8.80
CA GLY A 174 7.25 7.02 -9.43
C GLY A 174 8.30 8.00 -9.97
N VAL A 175 8.59 7.91 -11.27
CA VAL A 175 9.59 8.75 -11.96
C VAL A 175 9.08 10.19 -12.08
N THR A 176 7.81 10.34 -12.43
CA THR A 176 7.10 11.63 -12.42
C THR A 176 5.77 11.48 -11.69
N PHE A 177 4.98 12.55 -11.63
CA PHE A 177 3.61 12.47 -11.11
C PHE A 177 2.69 11.59 -11.98
N TRP A 178 3.04 11.38 -13.25
CA TRP A 178 2.20 10.67 -14.23
C TRP A 178 2.78 9.35 -14.72
N THR A 179 4.05 9.07 -14.41
CA THR A 179 4.77 7.89 -14.92
C THR A 179 5.45 7.13 -13.79
N ASN A 180 5.38 5.80 -13.87
CA ASN A 180 5.97 4.88 -12.92
C ASN A 180 6.59 3.67 -13.62
N GLU A 181 7.68 3.20 -13.05
CA GLU A 181 8.22 1.87 -13.31
C GLU A 181 7.72 0.94 -12.20
N THR A 182 7.15 -0.20 -12.56
CA THR A 182 6.70 -1.21 -11.59
C THR A 182 7.43 -2.52 -11.84
N ASP A 183 7.99 -3.10 -10.80
CA ASP A 183 8.63 -4.40 -10.79
C ASP A 183 7.82 -5.36 -9.91
N TYR A 184 7.60 -6.58 -10.39
CA TYR A 184 7.20 -7.69 -9.51
C TYR A 184 8.42 -8.21 -8.76
N ARG A 185 8.30 -8.40 -7.45
CA ARG A 185 9.34 -9.02 -6.64
C ARG A 185 9.02 -10.50 -6.44
N ASP A 186 9.88 -11.36 -6.95
CA ASP A 186 9.72 -12.79 -6.83
C ASP A 186 10.01 -13.31 -5.41
N GLN A 187 9.84 -14.62 -5.23
CA GLN A 187 10.00 -15.32 -3.95
C GLN A 187 11.44 -15.26 -3.42
N ASN A 188 12.42 -15.16 -4.33
CA ASN A 188 13.85 -15.04 -4.01
C ASN A 188 14.27 -13.58 -3.79
N GLY A 189 13.37 -12.62 -4.05
CA GLY A 189 13.62 -11.20 -3.97
C GLY A 189 14.19 -10.56 -5.23
N ALA A 190 14.26 -11.29 -6.34
CA ALA A 190 14.59 -10.72 -7.63
C ALA A 190 13.45 -9.85 -8.15
N LEU A 191 13.80 -8.79 -8.88
CA LEU A 191 12.84 -7.86 -9.46
C LEU A 191 12.66 -8.15 -10.95
N VAL A 192 11.40 -8.26 -11.37
CA VAL A 192 10.99 -8.47 -12.75
C VAL A 192 10.19 -7.25 -13.19
N LYS A 193 10.80 -6.41 -14.03
CA LYS A 193 10.15 -5.22 -14.58
C LYS A 193 8.90 -5.60 -15.37
N LEU A 194 7.77 -4.98 -15.05
CA LEU A 194 6.53 -5.22 -15.77
C LEU A 194 6.58 -4.51 -17.12
N ALA A 195 6.38 -5.27 -18.20
CA ALA A 195 6.34 -4.73 -19.55
C ALA A 195 5.00 -4.03 -19.83
N LYS A 196 4.85 -2.79 -19.31
CA LYS A 196 3.68 -1.93 -19.46
C LYS A 196 4.09 -0.51 -19.89
N PRO A 197 3.16 0.33 -20.38
CA PRO A 197 3.39 1.76 -20.47
C PRO A 197 3.69 2.37 -19.09
N ASP A 198 4.61 3.32 -19.03
CA ASP A 198 5.01 3.92 -17.76
C ASP A 198 3.85 4.70 -17.10
N ASP A 199 2.91 5.22 -17.90
CA ASP A 199 1.73 5.93 -17.42
C ASP A 199 0.52 5.03 -17.13
N ALA A 200 0.64 3.71 -17.32
CA ALA A 200 -0.40 2.76 -16.93
C ALA A 200 -0.29 2.39 -15.44
N GLU A 201 -1.42 2.32 -14.75
CA GLU A 201 -1.47 1.84 -13.36
C GLU A 201 -1.69 0.34 -13.31
N VAL A 202 -1.05 -0.32 -12.34
CA VAL A 202 -1.11 -1.78 -12.18
C VAL A 202 -1.88 -2.13 -10.94
N ASN A 203 -2.80 -3.07 -11.09
CA ASN A 203 -3.44 -3.73 -9.97
C ASN A 203 -3.41 -5.24 -10.15
N ALA A 204 -3.71 -5.93 -9.05
CA ALA A 204 -3.59 -7.37 -8.97
C ALA A 204 -4.83 -7.90 -8.25
N HIS A 205 -5.48 -8.90 -8.82
CA HIS A 205 -6.62 -9.55 -8.17
C HIS A 205 -6.59 -11.06 -8.42
N ARG A 206 -6.33 -11.83 -7.37
CA ARG A 206 -6.19 -13.28 -7.46
C ARG A 206 -5.22 -13.66 -8.60
N GLN A 207 -5.60 -14.58 -9.49
CA GLN A 207 -4.78 -15.02 -10.63
C GLN A 207 -4.60 -13.97 -11.74
N TYR A 208 -5.14 -12.76 -11.58
CA TYR A 208 -5.12 -11.73 -12.61
C TYR A 208 -4.17 -10.57 -12.27
N ILE A 209 -3.66 -9.94 -13.32
CA ILE A 209 -3.07 -8.61 -13.34
C ILE A 209 -3.93 -7.69 -14.19
N LEU A 210 -4.07 -6.45 -13.75
CA LEU A 210 -4.92 -5.43 -14.34
C LEU A 210 -4.08 -4.20 -14.69
N PHE A 211 -4.39 -3.58 -15.81
CA PHE A 211 -3.75 -2.34 -16.27
C PHE A 211 -4.80 -1.29 -16.61
N GLU A 212 -4.76 -0.16 -15.91
CA GLU A 212 -5.56 1.02 -16.23
C GLU A 212 -4.74 1.93 -17.14
N LEU A 213 -5.19 2.10 -18.39
CA LEU A 213 -4.44 2.83 -19.40
C LEU A 213 -4.71 4.33 -19.35
N ARG A 214 -3.64 5.14 -19.41
CA ARG A 214 -3.72 6.60 -19.60
C ARG A 214 -3.42 7.03 -21.03
N SER A 215 -2.63 6.24 -21.74
CA SER A 215 -2.35 6.38 -23.17
C SER A 215 -2.71 5.11 -23.92
N ASP A 216 -2.86 5.22 -25.24
CA ASP A 216 -3.04 4.06 -26.11
C ASP A 216 -1.86 3.09 -25.96
N TRP A 217 -2.17 1.82 -25.79
CA TRP A 217 -1.16 0.77 -25.70
C TRP A 217 -1.27 -0.19 -26.87
N THR A 218 -0.27 -0.14 -27.76
CA THR A 218 -0.14 -1.14 -28.81
C THR A 218 0.67 -2.31 -28.28
N ILE A 219 -0.01 -3.43 -28.07
CA ILE A 219 0.61 -4.68 -27.70
C ILE A 219 0.02 -5.79 -28.54
N GLY A 220 0.91 -6.58 -29.13
CA GLY A 220 0.48 -7.75 -29.84
C GLY A 220 -0.26 -7.55 -31.14
N GLY A 221 0.05 -6.46 -31.85
CA GLY A 221 -0.61 -6.12 -33.11
C GLY A 221 -2.00 -5.52 -32.92
N ALA A 222 -2.49 -5.37 -31.68
CA ALA A 222 -3.69 -4.63 -31.36
C ALA A 222 -3.35 -3.35 -30.60
N THR A 223 -4.09 -2.28 -30.86
CA THR A 223 -4.02 -1.04 -30.09
C THR A 223 -5.22 -0.95 -29.16
N HIS A 224 -4.94 -0.91 -27.86
CA HIS A 224 -5.94 -0.69 -26.83
C HIS A 224 -5.96 0.79 -26.47
N GLN A 225 -7.15 1.38 -26.41
CA GLN A 225 -7.30 2.82 -26.24
C GLN A 225 -7.07 3.28 -24.80
N ALA A 226 -6.61 4.51 -24.62
CA ALA A 226 -6.58 5.20 -23.33
C ALA A 226 -7.94 5.10 -22.61
N GLY A 227 -7.90 4.99 -21.28
CA GLY A 227 -9.08 4.77 -20.44
C GLY A 227 -9.57 3.32 -20.38
N SER A 228 -8.95 2.40 -21.13
CA SER A 228 -9.28 0.97 -21.04
C SER A 228 -8.72 0.34 -19.76
N LEU A 229 -9.44 -0.65 -19.24
CA LEU A 229 -8.95 -1.60 -18.26
C LEU A 229 -8.61 -2.91 -18.97
N LEU A 230 -7.34 -3.29 -18.97
CA LEU A 230 -6.88 -4.56 -19.53
C LEU A 230 -6.65 -5.57 -18.42
N VAL A 231 -7.02 -6.83 -18.66
CA VAL A 231 -6.86 -7.91 -17.67
C VAL A 231 -6.26 -9.15 -18.33
N THR A 232 -5.28 -9.76 -17.67
CA THR A 232 -4.71 -11.06 -18.09
C THR A 232 -4.27 -11.88 -16.89
N LYS A 233 -3.88 -13.15 -17.13
CA LYS A 233 -3.34 -14.03 -16.08
C LYS A 233 -1.98 -13.52 -15.62
N PHE A 234 -1.82 -13.38 -14.31
CA PHE A 234 -0.61 -12.87 -13.67
C PHE A 234 0.64 -13.66 -14.08
N ASP A 235 0.65 -14.97 -13.84
CA ASP A 235 1.83 -15.82 -14.09
C ASP A 235 2.28 -15.78 -15.55
N ALA A 236 1.32 -15.79 -16.49
CA ALA A 236 1.61 -15.70 -17.92
C ALA A 236 2.25 -14.35 -18.30
N PHE A 237 1.77 -13.25 -17.70
CA PHE A 237 2.33 -11.92 -17.91
C PHE A 237 3.74 -11.79 -17.33
N ILE A 238 3.98 -12.32 -16.12
CA ILE A 238 5.30 -12.25 -15.47
C ILE A 238 6.36 -13.03 -16.24
N VAL A 239 6.06 -14.27 -16.66
CA VAL A 239 6.99 -15.08 -17.46
C VAL A 239 7.39 -14.35 -18.74
N THR A 240 6.43 -13.65 -19.36
CA THR A 240 6.68 -12.86 -20.57
C THR A 240 7.52 -11.62 -20.29
N SER A 241 7.24 -10.92 -19.19
CA SER A 241 7.96 -9.71 -18.79
C SER A 241 9.43 -10.00 -18.42
N GLY A 242 9.71 -11.16 -17.83
CA GLY A 242 11.07 -11.60 -17.49
C GLY A 242 11.87 -12.20 -18.65
N ALA A 243 11.29 -12.32 -19.84
CA ALA A 243 11.95 -12.96 -20.97
C ALA A 243 12.93 -12.01 -21.68
N PRO A 244 14.15 -12.46 -22.03
CA PRO A 244 15.21 -11.61 -22.57
C PRO A 244 15.03 -11.20 -24.04
N SER A 245 13.87 -11.44 -24.68
CA SER A 245 13.71 -11.21 -26.12
C SER A 245 12.34 -10.65 -26.53
N PRO A 246 12.27 -9.81 -27.59
CA PRO A 246 11.02 -9.24 -28.11
C PRO A 246 9.99 -10.29 -28.59
N MET A 247 10.44 -11.50 -28.97
CA MET A 247 9.56 -12.57 -29.45
C MET A 247 8.71 -13.20 -28.34
N SER A 248 9.07 -13.05 -27.06
CA SER A 248 8.28 -13.59 -25.95
C SER A 248 7.02 -12.76 -25.67
N ILE A 249 7.02 -11.49 -26.08
CA ILE A 249 5.85 -10.59 -26.04
C ILE A 249 4.72 -11.11 -26.96
N LEU A 250 5.06 -11.91 -27.99
CA LEU A 250 4.08 -12.62 -28.83
C LEU A 250 3.33 -13.78 -28.11
N ALA A 251 3.65 -14.14 -26.86
CA ALA A 251 2.83 -15.07 -26.09
C ALA A 251 1.80 -14.37 -25.18
N LEU A 252 1.97 -13.06 -24.94
CA LEU A 252 0.99 -12.22 -24.24
C LEU A 252 -0.34 -12.11 -25.00
N LEU A 253 -0.29 -12.42 -26.30
CA LEU A 253 -1.25 -12.11 -27.36
C LEU A 253 -2.64 -12.74 -27.25
N ALA A 254 -2.79 -13.85 -26.53
CA ALA A 254 -4.04 -14.61 -26.58
C ALA A 254 -4.98 -14.38 -25.40
N ASN A 255 -4.52 -13.72 -24.32
CA ASN A 255 -5.22 -13.74 -23.03
C ASN A 255 -5.47 -12.36 -22.39
N ILE A 256 -5.08 -11.25 -23.02
CA ILE A 256 -5.51 -9.93 -22.56
C ILE A 256 -6.94 -9.72 -23.04
N SER A 257 -7.91 -9.92 -22.15
CA SER A 257 -9.29 -9.52 -22.42
C SER A 257 -9.43 -8.04 -22.10
N SER A 258 -9.78 -7.23 -23.10
CA SER A 258 -10.22 -5.85 -22.87
C SER A 258 -11.69 -5.88 -22.45
N THR A 259 -11.96 -5.93 -21.15
CA THR A 259 -13.32 -5.72 -20.66
C THR A 259 -13.49 -4.22 -20.42
N ILE A 260 -14.19 -3.53 -21.32
CA ILE A 260 -14.69 -2.18 -21.04
C ILE A 260 -15.85 -2.34 -20.03
N ALA A 261 -15.54 -2.30 -18.74
CA ALA A 261 -16.58 -2.22 -17.73
C ALA A 261 -17.12 -0.78 -17.71
N THR A 262 -18.19 -0.52 -18.45
CA THR A 262 -19.08 0.60 -18.10
C THR A 262 -19.85 0.16 -16.86
N LEU A 263 -19.38 0.56 -15.66
CA LEU A 263 -20.19 0.45 -14.46
C LEU A 263 -21.40 1.37 -14.66
N PRO A 264 -22.64 0.87 -14.77
CA PRO A 264 -23.79 1.75 -14.68
C PRO A 264 -23.75 2.38 -13.29
N LEU A 265 -23.91 3.71 -13.23
CA LEU A 265 -24.20 4.42 -12.00
C LEU A 265 -25.31 3.65 -11.28
N ILE A 266 -24.99 3.10 -10.11
CA ILE A 266 -25.99 2.60 -9.18
C ILE A 266 -26.83 3.82 -8.80
N THR A 267 -27.96 3.98 -9.45
CA THR A 267 -29.04 4.83 -8.95
C THR A 267 -29.67 4.02 -7.82
N ALA A 268 -29.49 4.50 -6.59
CA ALA A 268 -30.14 3.92 -5.44
C ALA A 268 -31.68 4.08 -5.56
N PRO A 269 -32.47 3.09 -5.12
CA PRO A 269 -33.89 3.31 -4.84
C PRO A 269 -34.10 4.24 -3.64
#